data_AF-A0A6M1NGE5-F1
#
_entry.id   AF-A0A6M1NGE5-F1
#
_cell.length_a   1.000
_cell.length_b   1.000
_cell.length_c   1.000
_cell.angle_alpha   90.00
_cell.angle_beta   90.00
_cell.angle_gamma   90.00
#
_symmetry.space_group_name_H-M   'P 1'
#
loop_
_entity.id
_entity.type
_entity.pdbx_description
1 polymer ?
#
loop_
_entity_poly.entity_id
_entity_poly.type
_entity_poly.pdbx_seq_one_letter_code
_entity_poly.pdbx_strand_id
1 'polypeptide(L)'
;MAVNENGYLRGQVGNLVSRKVGTKNIVQTKPGRKIRQTESSKSAAADFGYASAAGALIRNAFVSTHRQLCDDKMHNRLIKHIQRVMRATARPTLGYNNIEKGISAGW
;
A
#
# COMPACT_ATOMS: atom_id res chain seq x y z
N MET A 1 7.36 27.73 7.78
CA MET A 1 6.05 27.16 7.41
C MET A 1 5.26 28.20 6.67
N ALA A 2 4.49 27.79 5.67
CA ALA A 2 3.48 28.63 5.05
C ALA A 2 2.14 27.90 5.06
N VAL A 3 1.04 28.63 4.99
CA VAL A 3 -0.28 28.07 4.75
C VAL A 3 -0.54 28.20 3.25
N ASN A 4 -0.81 27.09 2.57
CA ASN A 4 -1.21 27.10 1.16
C ASN A 4 -2.59 27.73 0.99
N GLU A 5 -2.94 28.11 -0.24
CA GLU A 5 -4.26 28.64 -0.65
C GLU A 5 -5.45 27.77 -0.17
N ASN A 6 -5.23 26.47 0.02
CA ASN A 6 -6.22 25.52 0.53
C ASN A 6 -6.27 25.41 2.08
N GLY A 7 -5.66 26.35 2.82
CA GLY A 7 -5.62 26.35 4.29
C GLY A 7 -4.71 25.28 4.93
N TYR A 8 -3.95 24.53 4.12
CA TYR A 8 -3.04 23.49 4.62
C TYR A 8 -1.65 24.04 4.90
N LEU A 9 -1.08 23.68 6.06
CA LEU A 9 0.32 23.92 6.36
C LEU A 9 1.21 23.20 5.34
N ARG A 10 2.22 23.90 4.85
CA ARG A 10 3.26 23.39 3.97
C ARG A 10 4.63 23.80 4.51
N GLY A 11 5.59 22.91 4.33
CA GLY A 11 6.98 23.10 4.74
C GLY A 11 7.29 22.54 6.13
N GLN A 12 8.55 22.70 6.52
CA GLN A 12 9.10 22.23 7.79
C GLN A 12 9.23 23.40 8.77
N VAL A 13 9.02 23.16 10.06
CA VAL A 13 9.37 24.09 11.15
C VAL A 13 10.17 23.32 12.18
N GLY A 14 11.47 23.62 12.27
CA GLY A 14 12.38 22.89 13.15
C GLY A 14 12.29 21.38 12.91
N ASN A 15 11.90 20.64 13.95
CA ASN A 15 11.72 19.19 13.90
C ASN A 15 10.32 18.73 13.46
N LEU A 16 9.42 19.63 13.06
CA LEU A 16 8.05 19.30 12.66
C LEU A 16 7.90 19.28 11.15
N VAL A 17 7.26 18.24 10.64
CA VAL A 17 6.92 18.03 9.24
C VAL A 17 5.40 17.97 9.12
N SER A 18 4.84 18.77 8.22
CA SER A 18 3.41 18.72 7.90
C SER A 18 3.17 17.87 6.65
N ARG A 19 2.11 17.04 6.69
CA ARG A 19 1.61 16.28 5.55
C ARG A 19 0.08 16.29 5.51
N LYS A 20 -0.47 16.35 4.30
CA LYS A 20 -1.91 16.17 4.05
C LYS A 20 -2.25 14.67 4.00
N VAL A 21 -3.28 14.26 4.73
CA VAL A 21 -3.84 12.90 4.68
C VAL A 21 -5.35 13.01 4.52
N GLY A 22 -5.83 12.76 3.29
CA GLY A 22 -7.20 13.06 2.91
C GLY A 22 -7.51 14.54 3.10
N THR A 23 -8.49 14.88 3.92
CA THR A 23 -8.87 16.25 4.26
C THR A 23 -8.12 16.81 5.48
N LYS A 24 -7.30 15.99 6.15
CA LYS A 24 -6.63 16.37 7.41
C LYS A 24 -5.21 16.86 7.14
N ASN A 25 -4.82 17.86 7.92
CA ASN A 25 -3.44 18.28 8.03
C ASN A 25 -2.80 17.64 9.27
N ILE A 26 -1.78 16.81 9.07
CA ILE A 26 -1.09 16.14 10.16
C ILE A 26 0.30 16.76 10.31
N VAL A 27 0.59 17.29 11.50
CA VAL A 27 1.91 17.76 11.89
C VAL A 27 2.57 16.67 12.73
N GLN A 28 3.75 16.21 12.31
CA GLN A 28 4.46 15.11 12.95
C GLN A 28 5.90 15.50 13.22
N THR A 29 6.44 15.06 14.35
CA THR A 29 7.86 15.19 14.65
C THR A 29 8.66 14.30 13.70
N LYS A 30 9.68 14.89 13.06
CA LYS A 30 10.62 14.18 12.22
C LYS A 30 11.39 13.18 13.09
N PRO A 31 11.69 11.98 12.58
CA PRO A 31 12.51 11.03 13.30
C PRO A 31 13.87 11.65 13.62
N GLY A 32 14.29 11.60 14.90
CA GLY A 32 15.57 12.16 15.34
C GLY A 32 16.80 11.45 14.77
N ARG A 33 16.61 10.25 14.18
CA ARG A 33 17.66 9.48 13.48
C ARG A 33 17.13 8.97 12.14
N LYS A 34 18.04 8.67 11.22
CA LYS A 34 17.69 7.98 9.97
C LYS A 34 17.05 6.63 10.32
N ILE A 35 15.76 6.48 10.00
CA ILE A 35 15.04 5.23 10.25
C ILE A 35 15.57 4.19 9.26
N ARG A 36 16.24 3.16 9.78
CA ARG A 36 16.54 1.94 9.01
C ARG A 36 15.28 1.07 9.02
N GLN A 37 14.78 0.71 7.85
CA GLN A 37 13.67 -0.24 7.75
C GLN A 37 14.07 -1.58 8.39
N THR A 38 13.17 -2.16 9.19
CA THR A 38 13.34 -3.51 9.73
C THR A 38 13.20 -4.54 8.62
N GLU A 39 13.75 -5.74 8.79
CA GLU A 39 13.56 -6.84 7.83
C GLU A 39 12.07 -7.15 7.61
N SER A 40 11.26 -7.10 8.68
CA SER A 40 9.80 -7.25 8.59
C SER A 40 9.12 -6.15 7.75
N SER A 41 9.63 -4.91 7.81
CA SER A 41 9.10 -3.81 7.01
C SER A 41 9.50 -3.97 5.54
N LYS A 42 10.73 -4.44 5.26
CA LYS A 42 11.19 -4.74 3.91
C LYS A 42 10.39 -5.88 3.28
N SER A 43 10.17 -6.96 4.02
CA SER A 43 9.39 -8.10 3.54
C SER A 43 7.93 -7.71 3.28
N ALA A 44 7.32 -6.92 4.17
CA ALA A 44 5.97 -6.41 3.96
C ALA A 44 5.89 -5.48 2.74
N ALA A 45 6.93 -4.69 2.47
CA ALA A 45 7.00 -3.85 1.27
C ALA A 45 7.12 -4.70 0.00
N ALA A 46 7.90 -5.79 0.02
CA ALA A 46 8.00 -6.73 -1.09
C ALA A 46 6.65 -7.40 -1.38
N ASP A 47 5.97 -7.91 -0.36
CA ASP A 47 4.63 -8.51 -0.49
C ASP A 47 3.60 -7.51 -1.05
N PHE A 48 3.64 -6.27 -0.57
CA PHE A 48 2.79 -5.20 -1.13
C PHE A 48 3.10 -4.93 -2.61
N GLY A 49 4.39 -4.88 -2.98
CA GLY A 49 4.82 -4.69 -4.36
C GLY A 49 4.27 -5.78 -5.28
N TYR A 50 4.41 -7.04 -4.87
CA TYR A 50 3.88 -8.19 -5.62
C TYR A 50 2.35 -8.14 -5.75
N ALA A 51 1.63 -7.88 -4.65
CA ALA A 51 0.17 -7.74 -4.66
C ALA A 51 -0.30 -6.59 -5.58
N SER A 52 0.43 -5.48 -5.59
CA SER A 52 0.13 -4.32 -6.43
C SER A 52 0.35 -4.63 -7.92
N ALA A 53 1.43 -5.32 -8.27
CA ALA A 53 1.72 -5.75 -9.64
C ALA A 53 0.64 -6.72 -10.16
N ALA A 54 0.29 -7.74 -9.38
CA ALA A 54 -0.79 -8.67 -9.71
C ALA A 54 -2.14 -7.93 -9.84
N GLY A 55 -2.43 -7.00 -8.92
CA GLY A 55 -3.65 -6.18 -8.97
C GLY A 55 -3.70 -5.24 -10.17
N ALA A 56 -2.56 -4.78 -10.70
CA ALA A 56 -2.52 -4.01 -11.94
C ALA A 56 -2.92 -4.86 -13.15
N LEU A 57 -2.41 -6.10 -13.24
CA LEU A 57 -2.78 -7.04 -14.31
C LEU A 57 -4.28 -7.35 -14.31
N ILE A 58 -4.84 -7.66 -13.14
CA ILE A 58 -6.28 -7.92 -13.00
C ILE A 58 -7.09 -6.70 -13.45
N ARG A 59 -6.76 -5.50 -12.95
CA ARG A 59 -7.49 -4.29 -13.35
C ARG A 59 -7.43 -4.09 -14.86
N ASN A 60 -6.25 -4.20 -15.47
CA ASN A 60 -6.08 -4.05 -16.92
C ASN A 60 -6.92 -5.05 -17.72
N ALA A 61 -6.98 -6.31 -17.27
CA ALA A 61 -7.79 -7.34 -17.92
C ALA A 61 -9.30 -7.04 -17.85
N PHE A 62 -9.77 -6.41 -16.78
CA PHE A 62 -11.19 -6.12 -16.54
C PHE A 62 -11.61 -4.68 -16.89
N VAL A 63 -10.73 -3.87 -17.50
CA VAL A 63 -11.02 -2.48 -17.91
C VAL A 63 -12.27 -2.39 -18.78
N SER A 64 -12.44 -3.34 -19.71
CA SER A 64 -13.59 -3.39 -20.62
C SER A 64 -14.91 -3.67 -19.87
N THR A 65 -14.86 -4.52 -18.85
CA THR A 65 -16.03 -4.91 -18.04
C THR A 65 -16.54 -3.73 -17.22
N HIS A 66 -15.65 -3.04 -16.52
CA HIS A 66 -16.05 -1.92 -15.66
C HIS A 66 -16.07 -0.58 -16.40
N ARG A 67 -15.67 -0.52 -17.68
CA ARG A 67 -15.68 0.69 -18.54
C ARG A 67 -15.07 1.94 -17.87
N GLN A 68 -14.01 1.72 -17.08
CA GLN A 68 -13.39 2.77 -16.24
C GLN A 68 -14.33 3.45 -15.20
N LEU A 69 -15.53 2.92 -14.98
CA LEU A 69 -16.46 3.35 -13.92
C LEU A 69 -16.06 2.72 -12.59
N CYS A 70 -14.92 3.16 -12.06
CA CYS A 70 -14.40 2.72 -10.77
C CYS A 70 -14.21 3.89 -9.83
N ASP A 71 -14.43 3.67 -8.53
CA ASP A 71 -14.04 4.65 -7.52
C ASP A 71 -12.53 4.63 -7.27
N ASP A 72 -12.02 5.73 -6.70
CA ASP A 72 -10.60 5.91 -6.36
C ASP A 72 -10.05 4.87 -5.37
N LYS A 73 -10.94 4.12 -4.70
CA LYS A 73 -10.62 3.16 -3.64
C LYS A 73 -10.65 1.70 -4.13
N MET A 74 -11.10 1.43 -5.36
CA MET A 74 -11.19 0.09 -5.92
C MET A 74 -9.83 -0.61 -5.89
N HIS A 75 -8.77 0.11 -6.26
CA HIS A 75 -7.40 -0.37 -6.21
C HIS A 75 -7.00 -0.87 -4.81
N ASN A 76 -7.28 -0.05 -3.78
CA ASN A 76 -6.95 -0.39 -2.39
C ASN A 76 -7.75 -1.61 -1.90
N ARG A 77 -9.02 -1.72 -2.29
CA ARG A 77 -9.85 -2.89 -1.95
C ARG A 77 -9.30 -4.15 -2.62
N LEU A 78 -8.98 -4.09 -3.90
CA LEU A 78 -8.44 -5.22 -4.65
C LEU A 78 -7.12 -5.71 -4.05
N ILE A 79 -6.17 -4.81 -3.78
CA ILE A 79 -4.89 -5.17 -3.14
C ILE A 79 -5.12 -5.85 -1.79
N LYS A 80 -6.06 -5.34 -0.98
CA LYS A 80 -6.38 -5.94 0.33
C LYS A 80 -6.89 -7.38 0.19
N HIS A 81 -7.69 -7.67 -0.85
CA HIS A 81 -8.14 -9.03 -1.15
C HIS A 81 -6.99 -9.92 -1.61
N ILE A 82 -6.12 -9.44 -2.51
CA ILE A 82 -4.95 -10.19 -2.98
C ILE A 82 -4.01 -10.51 -1.81
N GLN A 83 -3.71 -9.53 -0.96
CA GLN A 83 -2.90 -9.75 0.25
C GLN A 83 -3.54 -10.74 1.23
N ARG A 84 -4.88 -10.76 1.32
CA ARG A 84 -5.58 -11.75 2.14
C ARG A 84 -5.39 -13.17 1.61
N VAL A 85 -5.49 -13.35 0.29
CA VAL A 85 -5.25 -14.65 -0.36
C VAL A 85 -3.80 -15.07 -0.19
N MET A 86 -2.85 -14.18 -0.48
CA MET A 86 -1.41 -14.41 -0.30
C MET A 86 -1.04 -14.90 1.11
N ARG A 87 -1.73 -14.40 2.15
CA ARG A 87 -1.53 -14.83 3.55
C ARG A 87 -2.16 -16.17 3.89
N ALA A 88 -3.21 -16.57 3.16
CA ALA A 88 -3.92 -17.84 3.37
C ALA A 88 -3.20 -19.01 2.67
N THR A 89 -2.43 -18.72 1.62
CA THR A 89 -1.54 -19.68 0.97
C THR A 89 -0.50 -20.20 1.97
N ALA A 90 -0.34 -21.53 2.06
CA ALA A 90 0.52 -22.18 3.05
C ALA A 90 1.97 -21.63 3.02
N ARG A 91 2.26 -20.78 4.01
CA ARG A 91 3.52 -20.09 4.34
C ARG A 91 4.67 -20.24 3.34
N PRO A 92 4.72 -19.42 2.27
CA PRO A 92 6.00 -18.95 1.80
C PRO A 92 6.57 -18.05 2.90
N THR A 93 7.89 -18.07 3.07
CA THR A 93 8.62 -17.14 3.92
C THR A 93 8.16 -15.68 3.72
N LEU A 94 8.21 -14.85 4.78
CA LEU A 94 7.89 -13.42 4.68
C LEU A 94 8.65 -12.77 3.51
N GLY A 95 7.94 -12.04 2.63
CA GLY A 95 8.52 -11.46 1.40
C GLY A 95 8.52 -12.40 0.17
N TYR A 96 8.05 -13.64 0.31
CA TYR A 96 7.91 -14.62 -0.77
C TYR A 96 6.45 -15.05 -0.99
N ASN A 97 5.49 -14.27 -0.48
CA ASN A 97 4.09 -14.62 -0.57
C ASN A 97 3.65 -14.59 -2.05
N ASN A 98 3.45 -15.75 -2.65
CA ASN A 98 3.04 -15.88 -4.06
C ASN A 98 1.60 -16.39 -4.17
N ILE A 99 0.89 -15.92 -5.20
CA ILE A 99 -0.52 -16.30 -5.46
C ILE A 99 -0.62 -17.73 -6.01
N GLU A 100 0.45 -18.24 -6.64
CA GLU A 100 0.48 -19.50 -7.38
C GLU A 100 0.42 -20.77 -6.50
N LYS A 101 0.79 -20.69 -5.21
CA LYS A 101 0.92 -21.87 -4.32
C LYS A 101 -0.32 -22.18 -3.48
N GLY A 102 -1.51 -21.77 -3.94
CA GLY A 102 -2.77 -22.08 -3.26
C GLY A 102 -3.05 -23.59 -3.22
N ILE A 103 -2.85 -24.21 -2.05
CA ILE A 103 -3.31 -25.53 -1.58
C ILE A 103 -3.71 -26.52 -2.70
N SER A 104 -2.76 -27.38 -3.11
CA SER A 104 -3.10 -28.72 -3.60
C SER A 104 -3.48 -29.58 -2.39
N ALA A 105 -4.68 -29.39 -1.85
CA ALA A 105 -5.28 -30.41 -1.00
C ALA A 105 -5.65 -31.55 -1.94
N GLY A 106 -4.88 -32.64 -1.86
CA GLY A 106 -5.23 -33.90 -2.49
C GLY A 106 -6.61 -34.35 -2.00
N TRP A 107 -7.41 -34.82 -2.96
CA TRP A 107 -8.59 -35.65 -2.69
C TRP A 107 -8.14 -37.00 -2.14
#